data_AF-A0A340XES9-F1
#
_entry.id   AF-A0A340XES9-F1
#
_cell.length_a   1.000
_cell.length_b   1.000
_cell.length_c   1.000
_cell.angle_alpha   90.00
_cell.angle_beta   90.00
_cell.angle_gamma   90.00
#
_symmetry.space_group_name_H-M   'P 1'
#
loop_
_entity.id
_entity.type
_entity.pdbx_description
1 polymer ?
#
loop_
_entity_poly.entity_id
_entity_poly.type
_entity_poly.pdbx_seq_one_letter_code
_entity_poly.pdbx_strand_id
1 'polypeptide(L)'
;MGENTQGGTPGSWFRVTIPYGIKYDRTWLMNSIQRHCSVPFTPVDFHLVKNVAQFFVQEASTACALLDVSYKIRDKESRKIPVFVSPSAVPYSVQYKLKPEEMEQLKLTLSKRFDVSQKALDLQRLCLDPDLVGYDIDIILNRRSCMADTLQVIEKNFPELLSLNLSSNTLYQLNGLSDIIQMAPTVKILNLSKNELTSVWELRKMQGLKLEELWLQGNPLCDTFPDQSTYVRSV
;
A
#
# COMPACT_ATOMS: atom_id res chain seq x y z
N MET A 1 40.14 1.23 25.53
CA MET A 1 39.32 0.00 25.51
C MET A 1 38.01 0.39 24.88
N GLY A 2 37.81 0.03 23.61
CA GLY A 2 36.63 0.38 22.84
C GLY A 2 35.52 -0.62 23.13
N GLU A 3 34.37 -0.14 23.58
CA GLU A 3 33.14 -0.91 23.67
C GLU A 3 32.61 -1.14 22.25
N ASN A 4 32.89 -2.33 21.72
CA ASN A 4 32.19 -2.90 20.58
C ASN A 4 30.87 -3.50 21.10
N THR A 5 29.79 -2.72 20.98
CA THR A 5 28.43 -3.25 21.10
C THR A 5 27.57 -2.54 20.07
N GLN A 6 27.29 -3.21 18.97
CA GLN A 6 25.94 -3.66 18.64
C GLN A 6 25.97 -4.30 17.24
N GLY A 7 25.70 -5.60 17.21
CA GLY A 7 25.29 -6.28 15.99
C GLY A 7 24.13 -5.50 15.37
N GLY A 8 24.32 -5.06 14.13
CA GLY A 8 23.31 -4.33 13.39
C GLY A 8 22.04 -5.16 13.34
N THR A 9 20.95 -4.60 13.88
CA THR A 9 19.61 -5.16 13.76
C THR A 9 19.33 -5.42 12.28
N PRO A 10 19.03 -6.67 11.87
CA PRO A 10 18.55 -6.93 10.53
C PRO A 10 17.31 -6.09 10.28
N GLY A 11 17.34 -5.19 9.28
CA GLY A 11 16.20 -4.34 8.94
C GLY A 11 16.24 -2.89 9.43
N SER A 12 17.39 -2.34 9.83
CA SER A 12 17.51 -0.89 10.05
C SER A 12 17.29 -0.12 8.75
N TRP A 13 16.38 0.85 8.77
CA TRP A 13 16.04 1.69 7.62
C TRP A 13 16.71 3.06 7.69
N PHE A 14 17.08 3.59 6.53
CA PHE A 14 17.68 4.91 6.40
C PHE A 14 16.95 5.71 5.33
N ARG A 15 16.66 6.97 5.65
CA ARG A 15 16.09 7.94 4.73
C ARG A 15 17.21 8.69 4.03
N VAL A 16 17.17 8.69 2.71
CA VAL A 16 18.10 9.42 1.84
C VAL A 16 17.39 10.65 1.31
N THR A 17 18.05 11.80 1.42
CA THR A 17 17.48 13.11 1.09
C THR A 17 18.43 13.86 0.17
N ILE A 18 17.89 14.33 -0.96
CA ILE A 18 18.63 15.09 -1.98
C ILE A 18 17.94 16.44 -2.17
N PRO A 19 18.52 17.53 -1.65
CA PRO A 19 18.01 18.88 -1.86
C PRO A 19 18.00 19.23 -3.34
N TYR A 20 17.02 20.06 -3.74
CA TYR A 20 16.81 20.47 -5.13
C TYR A 20 16.55 19.30 -6.08
N GLY A 21 16.16 18.13 -5.55
CA GLY A 21 15.96 16.91 -6.31
C GLY A 21 14.92 17.02 -7.44
N ILE A 22 13.95 17.93 -7.32
CA ILE A 22 12.95 18.18 -8.37
C ILE A 22 13.57 18.69 -9.68
N LYS A 23 14.77 19.28 -9.63
CA LYS A 23 15.48 19.79 -10.81
C LYS A 23 16.03 18.67 -11.69
N TYR A 24 16.12 17.46 -11.15
CA TYR A 24 16.81 16.34 -11.78
C TYR A 24 15.79 15.30 -12.23
N ASP A 25 16.00 14.76 -13.43
CA ASP A 25 15.26 13.58 -13.86
C ASP A 25 15.55 12.41 -12.91
N ARG A 26 14.49 11.66 -12.55
CA ARG A 26 14.59 10.56 -11.59
C ARG A 26 15.58 9.50 -12.05
N THR A 27 15.47 9.07 -13.30
CA THR A 27 16.31 7.99 -13.85
C THR A 27 17.76 8.42 -13.90
N TRP A 28 18.01 9.65 -14.37
CA TRP A 28 19.35 10.24 -14.36
C TRP A 28 19.93 10.33 -12.95
N LEU A 29 19.15 10.81 -11.98
CA LEU A 29 19.61 10.99 -10.59
C LEU A 29 19.98 9.64 -9.96
N MET A 30 19.11 8.64 -10.09
CA MET A 30 19.35 7.29 -9.56
C MET A 30 20.57 6.63 -10.20
N ASN A 31 20.69 6.71 -11.53
CA ASN A 31 21.83 6.15 -12.25
C ASN A 31 23.15 6.85 -11.88
N SER A 32 23.09 8.18 -11.65
CA SER A 32 24.27 8.95 -11.22
C SER A 32 24.72 8.55 -9.81
N ILE A 33 23.77 8.35 -8.89
CA ILE A 33 24.09 7.87 -7.53
C ILE A 33 24.66 6.46 -7.60
N GLN A 34 24.02 5.55 -8.34
CA GLN A 34 24.46 4.16 -8.45
C GLN A 34 25.87 4.02 -9.04
N ARG A 35 26.25 4.89 -9.99
CA ARG A 35 27.60 4.88 -10.58
C ARG A 35 28.70 5.24 -9.57
N HIS A 36 28.39 6.07 -8.58
CA HIS A 36 29.34 6.53 -7.57
C HIS A 36 29.23 5.78 -6.23
N CYS A 37 28.15 5.02 -6.04
CA CYS A 37 27.94 4.17 -4.88
C CYS A 37 28.71 2.86 -5.05
N SER A 38 29.49 2.46 -4.05
CA SER A 38 30.25 1.19 -4.06
C SER A 38 29.35 -0.05 -3.93
N VAL A 39 28.12 0.12 -3.45
CA VAL A 39 27.18 -0.96 -3.18
C VAL A 39 25.95 -0.79 -4.09
N PRO A 40 25.44 -1.87 -4.72
CA PRO A 40 24.15 -1.82 -5.40
C PRO A 40 23.04 -1.54 -4.40
N PHE A 41 22.13 -0.63 -4.73
CA PHE A 41 21.00 -0.32 -3.86
C PHE A 41 19.69 -0.27 -4.65
N THR A 42 18.58 -0.59 -3.99
CA THR A 42 17.24 -0.41 -4.54
C THR A 42 16.54 0.70 -3.77
N PRO A 43 16.26 1.86 -4.39
CA PRO A 43 15.56 2.94 -3.71
C PRO A 43 14.10 2.54 -3.47
N VAL A 44 13.69 2.56 -2.20
CA VAL A 44 12.30 2.31 -1.76
C VAL A 44 11.59 3.65 -1.59
N ASP A 45 10.31 3.72 -1.98
CA ASP A 45 9.49 4.93 -1.84
C ASP A 45 10.17 6.19 -2.35
N PHE A 46 10.65 6.18 -3.58
CA PHE A 46 11.12 7.43 -4.18
C PHE A 46 9.95 8.39 -4.39
N HIS A 47 10.01 9.55 -3.74
CA HIS A 47 9.00 10.59 -3.86
C HIS A 47 9.62 12.00 -3.76
N LEU A 48 8.91 12.98 -4.30
CA LEU A 48 9.31 14.38 -4.28
C LEU A 48 8.46 15.12 -3.24
N VAL A 49 9.10 15.65 -2.21
CA VAL A 49 8.44 16.50 -1.20
C VAL A 49 8.96 17.92 -1.38
N LYS A 50 8.08 18.81 -1.86
CA LYS A 50 8.44 20.19 -2.22
C LYS A 50 9.58 20.21 -3.25
N ASN A 51 10.78 20.64 -2.84
CA ASN A 51 11.95 20.78 -3.69
C ASN A 51 13.01 19.69 -3.40
N VAL A 52 12.62 18.60 -2.75
CA VAL A 52 13.54 17.59 -2.23
C VAL A 52 13.14 16.22 -2.75
N ALA A 53 14.11 15.47 -3.28
CA ALA A 53 13.92 14.06 -3.59
C ALA A 53 14.26 13.22 -2.36
N GLN A 54 13.38 12.28 -2.04
CA GLN A 54 13.51 11.40 -0.89
C GLN A 54 13.27 9.96 -1.30
N PHE A 55 14.04 9.04 -0.73
CA PHE A 55 13.83 7.61 -0.83
C PHE A 55 14.44 6.93 0.41
N PHE A 56 14.23 5.63 0.53
CA PHE A 56 14.72 4.83 1.65
C PHE A 56 15.54 3.65 1.18
N VAL A 57 16.47 3.23 2.03
CA VAL A 57 17.29 2.03 1.84
C VAL A 57 17.36 1.22 3.13
N GLN A 58 17.58 -0.07 2.98
CA GLN A 58 17.90 -0.96 4.10
C GLN A 58 19.40 -1.11 4.25
N GLU A 59 19.80 -1.52 5.44
CA GLU A 59 21.18 -1.82 5.84
C GLU A 59 22.07 -0.60 6.04
N ALA A 60 22.84 -0.64 7.14
CA ALA A 60 23.80 0.41 7.46
C ALA A 60 24.96 0.48 6.44
N SER A 61 25.35 -0.66 5.87
CA SER A 61 26.36 -0.76 4.80
C SER A 61 25.99 0.11 3.59
N THR A 62 24.76 -0.06 3.09
CA THR A 62 24.21 0.72 1.96
C THR A 62 24.09 2.20 2.32
N ALA A 63 23.60 2.51 3.52
CA ALA A 63 23.48 3.89 4.01
C ALA A 63 24.84 4.60 4.07
N CYS A 64 25.88 3.94 4.58
CA CYS A 64 27.25 4.46 4.61
C CYS A 64 27.80 4.67 3.19
N ALA A 65 27.62 3.71 2.29
CA ALA A 65 28.05 3.85 0.89
C ALA A 65 27.38 5.05 0.20
N LEU A 66 26.12 5.35 0.51
CA LEU A 66 25.40 6.51 -0.02
C LEU A 66 25.86 7.84 0.59
N LEU A 67 26.28 7.87 1.85
CA LEU A 67 26.93 9.04 2.44
C LEU A 67 28.22 9.38 1.69
N ASP A 68 29.00 8.38 1.31
CA ASP A 68 30.23 8.55 0.55
C ASP A 68 29.99 9.11 -0.86
N VAL A 69 28.78 9.00 -1.42
CA VAL A 69 28.42 9.59 -2.72
C VAL A 69 28.24 11.11 -2.63
N SER A 70 28.00 11.64 -1.44
CA SER A 70 27.72 13.06 -1.23
C SER A 70 28.81 13.94 -1.86
N TYR A 71 28.40 14.93 -2.64
CA TYR A 71 29.29 15.86 -3.36
C TYR A 71 30.18 15.25 -4.46
N LYS A 72 30.07 13.95 -4.79
CA LYS A 72 30.78 13.32 -5.92
C LYS A 72 30.07 13.51 -7.27
N ILE A 73 28.74 13.63 -7.24
CA ILE A 73 27.93 13.84 -8.44
C ILE A 73 27.93 15.33 -8.80
N ARG A 74 28.06 15.64 -10.09
CA ARG A 74 27.92 17.00 -10.64
C ARG A 74 26.73 17.07 -11.59
N ASP A 75 25.95 18.14 -11.48
CA ASP A 75 24.88 18.43 -12.43
C ASP A 75 25.39 19.07 -13.74
N LYS A 76 24.48 19.37 -14.67
CA LYS A 76 24.82 20.01 -15.96
C LYS A 76 25.48 21.38 -15.81
N GLU A 77 25.27 22.06 -14.69
CA GLU A 77 25.89 23.35 -14.34
C GLU A 77 27.18 23.15 -13.52
N SER A 78 27.72 21.92 -13.46
CA SER A 78 28.89 21.52 -12.68
C SER A 78 28.75 21.71 -11.16
N ARG A 79 27.54 21.93 -10.64
CA ARG A 79 27.27 22.03 -9.21
C ARG A 79 27.29 20.65 -8.58
N LYS A 80 27.92 20.54 -7.41
CA LYS A 80 27.98 19.29 -6.65
C LYS A 80 26.63 19.01 -5.99
N ILE A 81 26.13 17.79 -6.11
CA ILE A 81 24.86 17.37 -5.51
C ILE A 81 25.13 16.80 -4.11
N PRO A 82 24.61 17.40 -3.03
CA PRO A 82 24.69 16.82 -1.70
C PRO A 82 23.69 15.67 -1.54
N VAL A 83 24.14 14.59 -0.89
CA VAL A 83 23.32 13.46 -0.46
C VAL A 83 23.37 13.38 1.05
N PHE A 84 22.21 13.37 1.71
CA PHE A 84 22.08 13.22 3.15
C PHE A 84 21.43 11.89 3.49
N VAL A 85 21.94 11.21 4.50
CA VAL A 85 21.38 9.94 4.98
C VAL A 85 21.15 10.05 6.48
N SER A 86 19.96 9.67 6.94
CA SER A 86 19.59 9.66 8.36
C SER A 86 18.88 8.36 8.71
N PRO A 87 19.04 7.82 9.93
CA PRO A 87 18.19 6.72 10.41
C PRO A 87 16.70 7.05 10.27
N SER A 88 15.89 6.04 9.97
CA SER A 88 14.46 6.18 9.76
C SER A 88 13.70 4.98 10.31
N ALA A 89 12.42 5.19 10.66
CA ALA A 89 11.48 4.10 10.76
C ALA A 89 11.27 3.42 9.39
N VAL A 90 10.71 2.21 9.41
CA VAL A 90 10.31 1.47 8.21
C VAL A 90 9.40 2.35 7.34
N PRO A 91 9.65 2.47 6.02
CA PRO A 91 8.78 3.21 5.11
C PRO A 91 7.37 2.62 5.12
N TYR A 92 6.36 3.48 5.06
CA TYR A 92 4.96 3.06 5.11
C TYR A 92 4.58 2.09 3.99
N SER A 93 5.22 2.13 2.81
CA SER A 93 4.93 1.17 1.74
C SER A 93 5.44 -0.24 2.01
N VAL A 94 6.37 -0.40 2.94
CA VAL A 94 6.99 -1.70 3.26
C VAL A 94 6.56 -2.20 4.64
N GLN A 95 6.15 -1.30 5.53
CA GLN A 95 5.78 -1.63 6.91
C GLN A 95 4.67 -2.68 7.02
N TYR A 96 3.76 -2.72 6.04
CA TYR A 96 2.58 -3.57 6.07
C TYR A 96 2.45 -4.42 4.80
N LYS A 97 3.58 -4.69 4.14
CA LYS A 97 3.61 -5.59 2.99
C LYS A 97 3.73 -7.01 3.52
N LEU A 98 2.85 -7.89 3.03
CA LEU A 98 2.84 -9.27 3.49
C LEU A 98 4.07 -10.03 2.97
N LYS A 99 4.63 -10.89 3.82
CA LYS A 99 5.67 -11.84 3.44
C LYS A 99 5.08 -12.94 2.55
N PRO A 100 5.89 -13.66 1.75
CA PRO A 100 5.40 -14.75 0.92
C PRO A 100 4.61 -15.81 1.69
N GLU A 101 5.02 -16.15 2.91
CA GLU A 101 4.33 -17.12 3.76
C GLU A 101 2.97 -16.60 4.22
N GLU A 102 2.88 -15.31 4.55
CA GLU A 102 1.64 -14.63 4.94
C GLU A 102 0.69 -14.50 3.74
N MET A 103 1.22 -14.29 2.54
CA MET A 103 0.44 -14.27 1.29
C MET A 103 -0.21 -15.63 1.00
N GLU A 104 0.50 -16.74 1.22
CA GLU A 104 -0.09 -18.08 1.06
C GLU A 104 -1.16 -18.35 2.12
N GLN A 105 -0.97 -17.91 3.37
CA GLN A 105 -2.01 -18.03 4.40
C GLN A 105 -3.23 -17.16 4.10
N LEU A 106 -3.05 -15.94 3.60
CA LEU A 106 -4.13 -15.09 3.13
C LEU A 106 -4.92 -15.82 2.05
N LYS A 107 -4.24 -16.37 1.03
CA LYS A 107 -4.89 -17.15 -0.03
C LYS A 107 -5.70 -18.32 0.51
N LEU A 108 -5.15 -19.13 1.40
CA LEU A 108 -5.87 -20.26 2.01
C LEU A 108 -7.12 -19.80 2.77
N THR A 109 -7.01 -18.70 3.51
CA THR A 109 -8.13 -18.08 4.24
C THR A 109 -9.22 -17.62 3.28
N LEU A 110 -8.84 -16.94 2.18
CA LEU A 110 -9.80 -16.48 1.17
C LEU A 110 -10.47 -17.65 0.46
N SER A 111 -9.73 -18.73 0.17
CA SER A 111 -10.30 -19.94 -0.43
C SER A 111 -11.35 -20.61 0.47
N LYS A 112 -11.14 -20.63 1.79
CA LYS A 112 -12.15 -21.14 2.74
C LYS A 112 -13.40 -20.27 2.82
N ARG A 113 -13.24 -18.96 2.62
CA ARG A 113 -14.32 -17.95 2.63
C ARG A 113 -15.01 -17.76 1.29
N PHE A 114 -14.60 -18.51 0.27
CA PHE A 114 -15.17 -18.42 -1.06
C PHE A 114 -16.29 -19.45 -1.26
N ASP A 115 -17.47 -18.96 -1.63
CA ASP A 115 -18.59 -19.77 -2.09
C ASP A 115 -18.50 -19.95 -3.61
N VAL A 116 -18.17 -21.16 -4.03
CA VAL A 116 -18.05 -21.55 -5.44
C VAL A 116 -19.39 -21.43 -6.20
N SER A 117 -20.51 -21.69 -5.53
CA SER A 117 -21.83 -21.73 -6.16
C SER A 117 -22.31 -20.32 -6.56
N GLN A 118 -22.08 -19.34 -5.69
CA GLN A 118 -22.43 -17.94 -5.91
C GLN A 118 -21.28 -17.13 -6.52
N LYS A 119 -20.09 -17.73 -6.63
CA LYS A 119 -18.84 -17.04 -6.93
C LYS A 119 -18.68 -15.80 -6.04
N ALA A 120 -18.89 -16.01 -4.74
CA ALA A 120 -18.95 -14.97 -3.73
C ALA A 120 -17.80 -15.13 -2.73
N LEU A 121 -17.09 -14.03 -2.45
CA LEU A 121 -16.00 -14.02 -1.47
C LEU A 121 -16.39 -13.20 -0.25
N ASP A 122 -16.36 -13.83 0.93
CA ASP A 122 -16.71 -13.17 2.18
C ASP A 122 -15.49 -12.70 2.98
N LEU A 123 -15.16 -11.41 2.88
CA LEU A 123 -14.09 -10.76 3.65
C LEU A 123 -14.63 -9.98 4.85
N GLN A 124 -15.84 -10.28 5.33
CA GLN A 124 -16.37 -9.62 6.52
C GLN A 124 -15.44 -9.84 7.72
N ARG A 125 -15.07 -8.73 8.40
CA ARG A 125 -14.22 -8.72 9.59
C ARG A 125 -12.93 -9.54 9.41
N LEU A 126 -12.26 -9.38 8.26
CA LEU A 126 -11.13 -10.23 7.86
C LEU A 126 -9.99 -10.23 8.90
N CYS A 127 -9.71 -9.09 9.52
CA CYS A 127 -8.67 -8.98 10.56
C CYS A 127 -8.95 -9.84 11.81
N LEU A 128 -10.18 -10.34 11.98
CA LEU A 128 -10.59 -11.19 13.10
C LEU A 128 -10.79 -12.65 12.68
N ASP A 129 -10.36 -13.02 11.47
CA ASP A 129 -10.42 -14.41 11.03
C ASP A 129 -9.55 -15.30 11.94
N PRO A 130 -10.08 -16.41 12.48
CA PRO A 130 -9.33 -17.28 13.38
C PRO A 130 -8.06 -17.88 12.77
N ASP A 131 -8.05 -18.16 11.47
CA ASP A 131 -6.86 -18.69 10.79
C ASP A 131 -5.78 -17.60 10.76
N LEU A 132 -6.12 -16.37 10.37
CA LEU A 132 -5.16 -15.25 10.33
C LEU A 132 -4.63 -14.88 11.72
N VAL A 133 -5.52 -14.75 12.70
CA VAL A 133 -5.17 -14.46 14.09
C VAL A 133 -4.31 -15.58 14.69
N GLY A 134 -4.61 -16.84 14.36
CA GLY A 134 -3.85 -18.00 14.84
C GLY A 134 -2.39 -18.03 14.35
N TYR A 135 -2.11 -17.40 13.21
CA TYR A 135 -0.76 -17.25 12.66
C TYR A 135 -0.12 -15.89 12.96
N ASP A 136 -0.74 -15.04 13.80
CA ASP A 136 -0.27 -13.67 14.11
C ASP A 136 -0.18 -12.77 12.85
N ILE A 137 -1.13 -12.93 11.93
CA ILE A 137 -1.20 -12.20 10.66
C ILE A 137 -2.30 -11.13 10.71
N ASP A 138 -1.90 -9.87 10.81
CA ASP A 138 -2.81 -8.73 10.83
C ASP A 138 -3.14 -8.20 9.43
N ILE A 139 -4.27 -8.63 8.86
CA ILE A 139 -4.79 -8.11 7.58
C ILE A 139 -5.77 -6.96 7.83
N ILE A 140 -5.26 -5.73 7.86
CA ILE A 140 -6.07 -4.53 8.03
C ILE A 140 -6.37 -3.93 6.65
N LEU A 141 -7.55 -4.24 6.09
CA LEU A 141 -7.96 -3.84 4.73
C LEU A 141 -8.03 -2.32 4.51
N ASN A 142 -8.12 -1.53 5.58
CA ASN A 142 -8.03 -0.08 5.47
C ASN A 142 -6.61 0.42 5.09
N ARG A 143 -5.57 -0.42 5.27
CA ARG A 143 -4.21 -0.12 4.80
C ARG A 143 -4.09 -0.47 3.31
N ARG A 144 -3.55 0.47 2.53
CA ARG A 144 -3.42 0.32 1.07
C ARG A 144 -2.62 -0.93 0.67
N SER A 145 -1.52 -1.25 1.35
CA SER A 145 -0.72 -2.44 1.04
C SER A 145 -1.52 -3.73 1.27
N CYS A 146 -2.18 -3.86 2.42
CA CYS A 146 -3.00 -5.04 2.73
C CYS A 146 -4.16 -5.20 1.75
N MET A 147 -4.82 -4.09 1.37
CA MET A 147 -5.86 -4.14 0.33
C MET A 147 -5.28 -4.56 -1.02
N ALA A 148 -4.13 -4.00 -1.43
CA ALA A 148 -3.48 -4.35 -2.70
C ALA A 148 -3.07 -5.82 -2.74
N ASP A 149 -2.47 -6.33 -1.66
CA ASP A 149 -2.09 -7.75 -1.53
C ASP A 149 -3.34 -8.65 -1.56
N THR A 150 -4.43 -8.23 -0.92
CA THR A 150 -5.73 -8.95 -0.97
C THR A 150 -6.31 -8.97 -2.37
N LEU A 151 -6.32 -7.84 -3.08
CA LEU A 151 -6.81 -7.75 -4.45
C LEU A 151 -5.94 -8.57 -5.42
N GLN A 152 -4.62 -8.63 -5.20
CA GLN A 152 -3.72 -9.48 -5.97
C GLN A 152 -4.06 -10.97 -5.79
N VAL A 153 -4.37 -11.40 -4.56
CA VAL A 153 -4.85 -12.77 -4.31
C VAL A 153 -6.19 -13.00 -5.01
N ILE A 154 -7.08 -12.01 -5.00
CA ILE A 154 -8.38 -12.07 -5.69
C ILE A 154 -8.20 -12.27 -7.20
N GLU A 155 -7.46 -11.38 -7.85
CA GLU A 155 -7.18 -11.41 -9.29
C GLU A 155 -6.64 -12.77 -9.75
N LYS A 156 -5.66 -13.30 -9.01
CA LYS A 156 -4.95 -14.52 -9.39
C LYS A 156 -5.77 -15.79 -9.16
N ASN A 157 -6.58 -15.85 -8.11
CA ASN A 157 -7.20 -17.10 -7.66
C ASN A 157 -8.72 -17.15 -7.87
N PHE A 158 -9.38 -16.00 -8.06
CA PHE A 158 -10.83 -15.89 -8.18
C PHE A 158 -11.23 -15.00 -9.39
N PRO A 159 -10.76 -15.31 -10.62
CA PRO A 159 -10.97 -14.44 -11.78
C PRO A 159 -12.45 -14.27 -12.18
N GLU A 160 -13.30 -15.22 -11.78
CA GLU A 160 -14.74 -15.21 -12.07
C GLU A 160 -15.58 -14.68 -10.89
N LEU A 161 -14.97 -13.99 -9.93
CA LEU A 161 -15.65 -13.44 -8.76
C LEU A 161 -16.82 -12.51 -9.16
N LEU A 162 -18.02 -12.78 -8.66
CA LEU A 162 -19.21 -11.98 -8.93
C LEU A 162 -19.65 -11.14 -7.73
N SER A 163 -19.42 -11.64 -6.51
CA SER A 163 -19.86 -10.99 -5.28
C SER A 163 -18.71 -10.86 -4.29
N LEU A 164 -18.52 -9.65 -3.74
CA LEU A 164 -17.48 -9.37 -2.76
C LEU A 164 -18.09 -8.70 -1.52
N ASN A 165 -17.90 -9.33 -0.35
CA ASN A 165 -18.30 -8.75 0.93
C ASN A 165 -17.09 -8.16 1.67
N LEU A 166 -17.09 -6.84 1.83
CA LEU A 166 -16.10 -6.06 2.58
C LEU A 166 -16.71 -5.39 3.82
N SER A 167 -17.86 -5.87 4.29
CA SER A 167 -18.54 -5.27 5.43
C SER A 167 -17.76 -5.39 6.73
N SER A 168 -17.96 -4.44 7.66
CA SER A 168 -17.37 -4.51 9.02
C SER A 168 -15.84 -4.60 9.04
N ASN A 169 -15.15 -3.90 8.12
CA ASN A 169 -13.69 -3.84 8.05
C ASN A 169 -13.12 -2.45 8.42
N THR A 170 -13.94 -1.57 8.99
CA THR A 170 -13.55 -0.20 9.39
C THR A 170 -12.98 0.65 8.24
N LEU A 171 -13.42 0.40 7.01
CA LEU A 171 -12.97 1.15 5.83
C LEU A 171 -13.48 2.59 5.90
N TYR A 172 -12.59 3.57 5.96
CA TYR A 172 -12.96 5.00 5.87
C TYR A 172 -12.54 5.63 4.54
N GLN A 173 -11.72 4.95 3.74
CA GLN A 173 -11.29 5.36 2.41
C GLN A 173 -11.28 4.19 1.44
N LEU A 174 -11.67 4.44 0.19
CA LEU A 174 -11.68 3.46 -0.90
C LEU A 174 -10.51 3.62 -1.89
N ASN A 175 -9.55 4.51 -1.61
CA ASN A 175 -8.35 4.69 -2.43
C ASN A 175 -7.51 3.41 -2.59
N GLY A 176 -7.55 2.49 -1.62
CA GLY A 176 -6.85 1.21 -1.72
C GLY A 176 -7.66 0.17 -2.50
N LEU A 177 -8.98 0.33 -2.58
CA LEU A 177 -9.88 -0.60 -3.25
C LEU A 177 -10.00 -0.31 -4.76
N SER A 178 -9.69 0.92 -5.21
CA SER A 178 -9.90 1.37 -6.60
C SER A 178 -9.35 0.43 -7.67
N ASP A 179 -8.26 -0.28 -7.38
CA ASP A 179 -7.61 -1.19 -8.31
C ASP A 179 -8.46 -2.43 -8.65
N ILE A 180 -9.51 -2.72 -7.85
CA ILE A 180 -10.48 -3.78 -8.15
C ILE A 180 -11.15 -3.61 -9.52
N ILE A 181 -11.25 -2.38 -10.04
CA ILE A 181 -11.82 -2.12 -11.37
C ILE A 181 -11.05 -2.89 -12.45
N GLN A 182 -9.73 -3.05 -12.26
CA GLN A 182 -8.86 -3.78 -13.18
C GLN A 182 -8.65 -5.23 -12.71
N MET A 183 -8.51 -5.45 -11.41
CA MET A 183 -8.15 -6.74 -10.82
C MET A 183 -9.33 -7.72 -10.70
N ALA A 184 -10.56 -7.23 -10.55
CA ALA A 184 -11.77 -8.04 -10.49
C ALA A 184 -12.95 -7.33 -11.18
N PRO A 185 -12.86 -7.06 -12.50
CA PRO A 185 -13.88 -6.33 -13.25
C PRO A 185 -15.22 -7.08 -13.35
N THR A 186 -15.22 -8.36 -13.00
CA THR A 186 -16.36 -9.28 -12.99
C THR A 186 -17.30 -9.07 -11.79
N VAL A 187 -16.87 -8.34 -10.76
CA VAL A 187 -17.67 -8.07 -9.56
C VAL A 187 -18.88 -7.22 -9.91
N LYS A 188 -20.05 -7.73 -9.53
CA LYS A 188 -21.37 -7.11 -9.72
C LYS A 188 -22.09 -6.82 -8.40
N ILE A 189 -21.77 -7.57 -7.34
CA ILE A 189 -22.36 -7.39 -6.02
C ILE A 189 -21.25 -6.97 -5.08
N LEU A 190 -21.39 -5.81 -4.44
CA LEU A 190 -20.40 -5.28 -3.52
C LEU A 190 -21.05 -4.88 -2.21
N ASN A 191 -20.63 -5.50 -1.11
CA ASN A 191 -21.10 -5.14 0.23
C ASN A 191 -20.04 -4.35 0.99
N LEU A 192 -20.30 -3.06 1.22
CA LEU A 192 -19.47 -2.14 2.00
C LEU A 192 -20.15 -1.70 3.31
N SER A 193 -21.21 -2.40 3.73
CA SER A 193 -21.98 -2.04 4.94
C SER A 193 -21.13 -2.07 6.22
N LYS A 194 -21.57 -1.30 7.23
CA LYS A 194 -20.92 -1.25 8.56
C LYS A 194 -19.42 -0.92 8.50
N ASN A 195 -19.06 0.00 7.62
CA ASN A 195 -17.72 0.59 7.56
C ASN A 195 -17.81 2.06 8.03
N GLU A 196 -16.72 2.82 7.88
CA GLU A 196 -16.58 4.19 8.38
C GLU A 196 -16.56 5.21 7.22
N LEU A 197 -17.24 4.90 6.11
CA LEU A 197 -17.28 5.79 4.94
C LEU A 197 -18.16 7.00 5.25
N THR A 198 -17.58 8.19 5.21
CA THR A 198 -18.27 9.45 5.56
C THR A 198 -18.76 10.24 4.34
N SER A 199 -18.37 9.84 3.13
CA SER A 199 -18.58 10.65 1.92
C SER A 199 -18.85 9.80 0.69
N VAL A 200 -19.84 10.21 -0.10
CA VAL A 200 -20.18 9.64 -1.42
C VAL A 200 -19.02 9.75 -2.41
N TRP A 201 -18.13 10.72 -2.21
CA TRP A 201 -16.92 10.87 -3.04
C TRP A 201 -16.01 9.65 -3.01
N GLU A 202 -16.05 8.86 -1.93
CA GLU A 202 -15.32 7.59 -1.85
C GLU A 202 -15.83 6.59 -2.90
N LEU A 203 -17.14 6.54 -3.14
CA LEU A 203 -17.77 5.63 -4.11
C LEU A 203 -17.35 5.95 -5.54
N ARG A 204 -17.04 7.22 -5.85
CA ARG A 204 -16.58 7.64 -7.18
C ARG A 204 -15.29 6.94 -7.61
N LYS A 205 -14.47 6.50 -6.66
CA LYS A 205 -13.22 5.77 -6.90
C LYS A 205 -13.47 4.37 -7.49
N MET A 206 -14.71 3.89 -7.41
CA MET A 206 -15.14 2.56 -7.83
C MET A 206 -16.07 2.59 -9.06
N GLN A 207 -16.31 3.76 -9.66
CA GLN A 207 -17.27 3.97 -10.76
C GLN A 207 -17.00 3.13 -12.02
N GLY A 208 -15.81 2.54 -12.15
CA GLY A 208 -15.51 1.61 -13.25
C GLY A 208 -16.19 0.24 -13.13
N LEU A 209 -16.68 -0.13 -11.94
CA LEU A 209 -17.42 -1.38 -11.74
C LEU A 209 -18.86 -1.26 -12.21
N LYS A 210 -19.35 -2.29 -12.90
CA LYS A 210 -20.75 -2.39 -13.33
C LYS A 210 -21.57 -3.11 -12.26
N LEU A 211 -21.70 -2.47 -11.10
CA LEU A 211 -22.41 -3.04 -9.97
C LEU A 211 -23.92 -3.14 -10.25
N GLU A 212 -24.48 -4.30 -9.95
CA GLU A 212 -25.92 -4.58 -9.94
C GLU A 212 -26.48 -4.42 -8.51
N GLU A 213 -25.67 -4.70 -7.49
CA GLU A 213 -26.03 -4.51 -6.08
C GLU A 213 -24.89 -3.86 -5.28
N LEU A 214 -25.25 -2.87 -4.45
CA LEU A 214 -24.33 -2.16 -3.56
C LEU A 214 -24.95 -1.96 -2.19
N TRP A 215 -24.26 -2.40 -1.14
CA TRP A 215 -24.74 -2.29 0.24
C TRP A 215 -23.88 -1.30 1.02
N LEU A 216 -24.49 -0.23 1.53
CA LEU A 216 -23.80 0.84 2.29
C LEU A 216 -24.34 1.03 3.71
N GLN A 217 -25.39 0.30 4.10
CA GLN A 217 -26.07 0.45 5.39
C GLN A 217 -25.08 0.46 6.57
N GLY A 218 -25.25 1.40 7.50
CA GLY A 218 -24.40 1.50 8.69
C GLY A 218 -23.05 2.17 8.45
N ASN A 219 -22.87 2.89 7.33
CA ASN A 219 -21.79 3.85 7.16
C ASN A 219 -22.27 5.27 7.52
N PRO A 220 -21.43 6.14 8.11
CA PRO A 220 -21.80 7.53 8.43
C PRO A 220 -22.32 8.35 7.24
N LEU A 221 -21.91 8.03 6.00
CA LEU A 221 -22.43 8.72 4.79
C LEU A 221 -23.95 8.58 4.65
N CYS A 222 -24.55 7.50 5.15
CA CYS A 222 -25.99 7.27 5.04
C CYS A 222 -26.78 8.35 5.79
N ASP A 223 -26.22 8.88 6.87
CA ASP A 223 -26.85 9.90 7.72
C ASP A 223 -26.80 11.31 7.10
N THR A 224 -26.04 11.48 6.00
CA THR A 224 -25.89 12.77 5.31
C THR A 224 -27.05 13.10 4.37
N PHE A 225 -27.94 12.13 4.11
CA PHE A 225 -29.03 12.28 3.18
C PHE A 225 -30.36 12.57 3.89
N PRO A 226 -31.14 13.55 3.41
CA PRO A 226 -32.41 13.92 4.05
C PRO A 226 -33.51 12.86 3.85
N ASP A 227 -33.42 12.07 2.78
CA ASP A 227 -34.43 11.08 2.39
C ASP A 227 -33.84 9.99 1.46
N GLN A 228 -34.58 8.89 1.33
CA GLN A 228 -34.17 7.73 0.53
C GLN A 228 -34.03 8.05 -0.96
N SER A 229 -34.84 8.96 -1.51
CA SER A 229 -34.77 9.30 -2.94
C SER A 229 -33.50 10.08 -3.27
N THR A 230 -33.11 11.01 -2.39
CA THR A 230 -31.84 11.74 -2.51
C THR A 230 -30.64 10.80 -2.37
N TYR A 231 -30.71 9.81 -1.47
CA TYR A 231 -29.70 8.75 -1.33
C TYR A 231 -29.54 7.96 -2.64
N VAL A 232 -30.63 7.38 -3.17
CA VAL A 232 -30.60 6.53 -4.38
C VAL A 232 -30.09 7.29 -5.61
N ARG A 233 -30.36 8.60 -5.73
CA ARG A 233 -29.87 9.40 -6.86
C ARG A 233 -28.39 9.74 -6.77
N SER A 234 -27.83 9.79 -5.55
CA SER A 234 -26.48 10.28 -5.30
C SER A 234 -25.42 9.16 -5.30
N VAL A 235 -25.83 7.96 -4.91
CA VAL A 235 -25.04 6.72 -4.91
C VAL A 235 -25.06 6.09 -6.30
#